data_AF-A0A4U9WJ25-F1
#
_entry.id   AF-A0A4U9WJ25-F1
#
_cell.length_a   1.000
_cell.length_b   1.000
_cell.length_c   1.000
_cell.angle_alpha   90.00
_cell.angle_beta   90.00
_cell.angle_gamma   90.00
#
_symmetry.space_group_name_H-M   'P 1'
#
loop_
_entity.id
_entity.type
_entity.pdbx_description
1 polymer ?
#
loop_
_entity_poly.entity_id
_entity_poly.type
_entity_poly.pdbx_seq_one_letter_code
_entity_poly.pdbx_strand_id
1 'polypeptide(L)'
;MDRVRESISCREKDFLNATSHLLQNFTLTGDSYKRPLKPNQPERIAIWYNKKSFSVMKENNDIAEIFDHTLVNTLAEAFTQLAPLYNFLIRIEEEKNRDLEIRRSITNT
;
A
#
# COMPACT_ATOMS: atom_id res chain seq x y z
N MET A 1 4.93 10.15 0.76
CA MET A 1 3.79 9.54 1.48
C MET A 1 2.56 10.44 1.57
N ASP A 2 2.68 11.76 1.45
CA ASP A 2 1.53 12.66 1.66
C ASP A 2 0.38 12.41 0.68
N ARG A 3 0.68 12.25 -0.61
CA ARG A 3 -0.32 11.86 -1.63
C ARG A 3 -1.04 10.54 -1.32
N VAL A 4 -0.33 9.58 -0.74
CA VAL A 4 -0.95 8.31 -0.32
C VAL A 4 -1.93 8.56 0.82
N ARG A 5 -1.56 9.37 1.82
CA ARG A 5 -2.45 9.75 2.93
C ARG A 5 -3.66 10.55 2.48
N GLU A 6 -3.47 11.49 1.56
CA GLU A 6 -4.56 12.24 0.93
C GLU A 6 -5.51 11.29 0.21
N SER A 7 -4.97 10.35 -0.58
CA SER A 7 -5.77 9.37 -1.30
C SER A 7 -6.53 8.42 -0.38
N ILE A 8 -5.91 7.97 0.72
CA ILE A 8 -6.58 7.19 1.77
C ILE A 8 -7.72 8.00 2.39
N SER A 9 -7.54 9.30 2.61
CA SER A 9 -8.58 10.17 3.19
C SER A 9 -9.74 10.39 2.22
N CYS A 10 -9.46 10.58 0.94
CA CYS A 10 -10.48 10.79 -0.09
C CYS A 10 -11.21 9.51 -0.51
N ARG A 11 -10.55 8.35 -0.41
CA ARG A 11 -11.03 7.06 -0.93
C ARG A 11 -10.87 5.95 0.11
N GLU A 12 -11.31 6.21 1.34
CA GLU A 12 -11.12 5.29 2.46
C GLU A 12 -11.70 3.90 2.16
N LYS A 13 -12.91 3.83 1.61
CA LYS A 13 -13.59 2.57 1.29
C LYS A 13 -12.81 1.73 0.28
N ASP A 14 -12.32 2.36 -0.79
CA ASP A 14 -11.53 1.68 -1.83
C ASP A 14 -10.23 1.13 -1.25
N PHE A 15 -9.56 1.93 -0.41
CA PHE A 15 -8.34 1.51 0.26
C PHE A 15 -8.58 0.34 1.21
N LEU A 16 -9.67 0.37 1.98
CA LEU A 16 -10.02 -0.73 2.89
C LEU A 16 -10.33 -2.01 2.14
N ASN A 17 -11.11 -1.93 1.06
CA ASN A 17 -11.41 -3.08 0.22
C ASN A 17 -10.13 -3.70 -0.37
N ALA A 18 -9.13 -2.88 -0.68
CA ALA A 18 -7.85 -3.34 -1.20
C ALA A 18 -6.91 -3.93 -0.14
N THR A 19 -7.10 -3.63 1.15
CA THR A 19 -6.11 -3.93 2.21
C THR A 19 -6.63 -4.79 3.36
N SER A 20 -7.93 -4.93 3.54
CA SER A 20 -8.52 -5.59 4.72
C SER A 20 -8.12 -7.06 4.88
N HIS A 21 -7.90 -7.77 3.77
CA HIS A 21 -7.47 -9.18 3.76
C HIS A 21 -5.94 -9.34 3.88
N LEU A 22 -5.16 -8.31 3.55
CA LEU A 22 -3.70 -8.43 3.45
C LEU A 22 -3.05 -8.71 4.80
N LEU A 23 -3.48 -8.04 5.85
CA LEU A 23 -2.80 -8.12 7.15
C LEU A 23 -3.00 -9.43 7.91
N GLN A 24 -3.78 -10.37 7.34
CA GLN A 24 -3.88 -11.74 7.86
C GLN A 24 -2.68 -12.59 7.43
N ASN A 25 -2.14 -12.33 6.24
CA ASN A 25 -1.11 -13.14 5.59
C ASN A 25 0.22 -12.40 5.37
N PHE A 26 0.21 -11.08 5.53
CA PHE A 26 1.35 -10.21 5.30
C PHE A 26 1.59 -9.28 6.49
N THR A 27 2.85 -8.92 6.66
CA THR A 27 3.31 -7.98 7.67
C THR A 27 3.47 -6.59 7.05
N LEU A 28 2.85 -5.59 7.69
CA LEU A 28 3.05 -4.18 7.37
C LEU A 28 4.31 -3.64 8.07
N THR A 29 5.41 -3.52 7.33
CA THR A 29 6.68 -3.01 7.82
C THR A 29 6.83 -1.51 7.53
N GLY A 30 7.77 -0.85 8.21
CA GLY A 30 8.05 0.58 8.06
C GLY A 30 7.85 1.38 9.34
N ASP A 31 8.56 2.50 9.44
CA ASP A 31 8.58 3.35 10.64
C ASP A 31 7.27 4.11 10.80
N SER A 32 6.71 4.10 12.02
CA SER A 32 5.56 4.93 12.37
C SER A 32 6.00 6.28 12.96
N TYR A 33 5.16 7.30 12.82
CA TYR A 33 5.30 8.53 13.61
C TYR A 33 5.04 8.23 15.09
N LYS A 34 5.79 8.91 15.98
CA LYS A 34 5.61 8.78 17.44
C LYS A 34 4.27 9.34 17.92
N ARG A 35 3.71 10.32 17.21
CA ARG A 35 2.41 10.92 17.50
C ARG A 35 1.45 10.61 16.35
N PRO A 36 0.20 10.18 16.61
CA PRO A 36 -0.81 10.01 15.57
C PRO A 36 -0.98 11.31 14.76
N LEU A 37 -1.02 11.19 13.44
CA LEU A 37 -1.18 12.35 12.55
C LEU A 37 -2.61 12.89 12.55
N LYS A 38 -3.60 12.05 12.87
CA LYS A 38 -5.01 12.42 12.96
C LYS A 38 -5.66 11.77 14.19
N PRO A 39 -6.36 12.55 15.05
CA PRO A 39 -7.09 11.99 16.17
C PRO A 39 -8.35 11.24 15.69
N ASN A 40 -8.80 10.25 16.46
CA ASN A 40 -10.05 9.49 16.25
C ASN A 40 -10.18 8.80 14.88
N GLN A 41 -9.06 8.43 14.25
CA GLN A 41 -9.09 7.67 13.00
C GLN A 41 -9.33 6.18 13.31
N PRO A 42 -10.15 5.46 12.51
CA PRO A 42 -10.32 4.02 12.67
C PRO A 42 -8.98 3.28 12.65
N GLU A 43 -8.78 2.34 13.57
CA GLU A 43 -7.49 1.65 13.75
C GLU A 43 -6.98 1.03 12.44
N ARG A 44 -7.87 0.35 11.71
CA ARG A 44 -7.62 -0.25 10.39
C ARG A 44 -7.02 0.72 9.35
N ILE A 45 -7.27 2.02 9.48
CA ILE A 45 -6.65 3.06 8.65
C ILE A 45 -5.43 3.64 9.34
N ALA A 46 -5.51 3.88 10.65
CA ALA A 46 -4.45 4.50 11.44
C ALA A 46 -3.12 3.74 11.34
N ILE A 47 -3.15 2.40 11.26
CA ILE A 47 -1.95 1.56 11.08
C ILE A 47 -1.18 1.87 9.79
N TRP A 48 -1.87 2.28 8.72
CA TRP A 48 -1.25 2.68 7.45
C TRP A 48 -0.92 4.17 7.44
N TYR A 49 -1.87 4.99 7.90
CA TYR A 49 -1.81 6.44 7.83
C TYR A 49 -0.62 7.01 8.62
N ASN A 50 -0.33 6.42 9.78
CA ASN A 50 0.74 6.86 10.67
C ASN A 50 2.13 6.32 10.27
N LYS A 51 2.28 5.63 9.14
CA LYS A 51 3.59 5.20 8.62
C LYS A 51 4.27 6.32 7.86
N LYS A 52 5.58 6.51 8.08
CA LYS A 52 6.45 7.44 7.33
C LYS A 52 6.73 6.94 5.92
N SER A 53 6.83 5.63 5.79
CA SER A 53 6.88 4.79 4.60
C SER A 53 6.42 3.39 5.03
N PHE A 54 5.95 2.57 4.10
CA PHE A 54 5.56 1.21 4.43
C PHE A 54 5.90 0.23 3.31
N SER A 55 6.05 -1.04 3.70
CA SER A 55 6.09 -2.18 2.79
C SER A 55 5.16 -3.26 3.33
N VAL A 56 4.55 -4.04 2.44
CA VAL A 56 3.74 -5.21 2.80
C VAL A 56 4.52 -6.43 2.36
N MET A 57 4.92 -7.26 3.32
CA MET A 57 5.88 -8.33 3.09
C MET A 57 5.41 -9.62 3.76
N LYS A 58 5.71 -10.76 3.14
CA LYS A 58 5.63 -12.07 3.77
C LYS A 58 7.05 -12.60 3.88
N GLU A 59 7.45 -12.98 5.08
CA GLU A 59 8.76 -13.55 5.36
C GLU A 59 8.58 -15.01 5.76
N ASN A 60 9.36 -15.89 5.16
CA ASN A 60 9.43 -17.29 5.56
C ASN A 60 10.89 -17.70 5.68
N ASN A 61 11.24 -18.30 6.82
CA ASN A 61 12.58 -18.77 7.15
C ASN A 61 12.74 -20.29 6.92
N ASP A 62 11.68 -21.00 6.56
CA ASP A 62 11.76 -22.41 6.22
C ASP A 62 12.29 -22.59 4.79
N ILE A 63 13.57 -22.94 4.69
CA ILE A 63 14.26 -23.19 3.42
C ILE A 63 13.64 -24.39 2.68
N ALA A 64 13.03 -25.35 3.38
CA ALA A 64 12.43 -26.51 2.74
C ALA A 64 11.27 -26.12 1.81
N GLU A 65 10.51 -25.07 2.14
CA GLU A 65 9.43 -24.55 1.31
C GLU A 65 9.91 -24.00 -0.05
N ILE A 66 11.17 -23.61 -0.16
CA ILE A 66 11.75 -23.15 -1.44
C ILE A 66 11.81 -24.29 -2.46
N PHE A 67 11.92 -25.53 -1.98
CA PHE A 67 11.96 -26.74 -2.81
C PHE A 67 10.58 -27.39 -2.96
N ASP A 68 9.54 -26.82 -2.35
CA ASP A 68 8.19 -27.30 -2.51
C ASP A 68 7.67 -26.97 -3.92
N HIS A 69 7.17 -27.99 -4.62
CA HIS A 69 6.46 -27.85 -5.89
C HIS A 69 5.25 -26.89 -5.82
N THR A 70 4.68 -26.66 -4.63
CA THR A 70 3.57 -25.71 -4.44
C THR A 70 4.01 -24.25 -4.37
N LEU A 71 5.32 -23.96 -4.27
CA LEU A 71 5.85 -22.60 -4.11
C LEU A 71 5.34 -21.63 -5.17
N VAL A 72 5.30 -22.05 -6.44
CA VAL A 72 4.82 -21.21 -7.54
C VAL A 72 3.36 -20.79 -7.32
N ASN A 73 2.51 -21.71 -6.84
CA ASN A 73 1.12 -21.40 -6.54
C ASN A 73 1.02 -20.44 -5.35
N THR A 74 1.79 -20.70 -4.28
CA THR A 74 1.86 -19.81 -3.10
C THR A 74 2.26 -18.39 -3.49
N LEU A 75 3.24 -18.22 -4.39
CA LEU A 75 3.65 -16.91 -4.89
C LEU A 75 2.56 -16.27 -5.76
N ALA A 76 1.96 -17.03 -6.69
CA ALA A 76 0.90 -16.52 -7.56
C ALA A 76 -0.31 -16.03 -6.74
N GLU A 77 -0.73 -16.78 -5.72
CA GLU A 77 -1.79 -16.40 -4.80
C GLU A 77 -1.41 -15.15 -4.00
N ALA A 78 -0.18 -15.09 -3.48
CA ALA A 78 0.31 -13.93 -2.74
C ALA A 78 0.31 -12.64 -3.58
N PHE A 79 0.81 -12.71 -4.82
CA PHE A 79 0.77 -11.57 -5.75
C PHE A 79 -0.66 -11.17 -6.13
N THR A 80 -1.55 -12.15 -6.31
CA THR A 80 -2.96 -11.89 -6.57
C THR A 80 -3.61 -11.15 -5.40
N GLN A 81 -3.30 -11.54 -4.16
CA GLN A 81 -3.78 -10.84 -2.96
C GLN A 81 -3.25 -9.40 -2.87
N LEU A 82 -1.99 -9.15 -3.27
CA LEU A 82 -1.34 -7.83 -3.25
C LEU A 82 -1.78 -6.89 -4.39
N ALA A 83 -2.30 -7.44 -5.50
CA ALA A 83 -2.66 -6.67 -6.69
C ALA A 83 -3.59 -5.48 -6.42
N PRO A 84 -4.64 -5.56 -5.58
CA PRO A 84 -5.50 -4.42 -5.27
C PRO A 84 -4.74 -3.24 -4.64
N LEU A 85 -3.84 -3.51 -3.69
CA LEU A 85 -3.01 -2.47 -3.07
C LEU A 85 -2.03 -1.88 -4.10
N TYR A 86 -1.41 -2.71 -4.92
CA TYR A 86 -0.51 -2.25 -5.98
C TYR A 86 -1.24 -1.32 -6.97
N ASN A 87 -2.41 -1.72 -7.45
CA ASN A 87 -3.23 -0.93 -8.37
C ASN A 87 -3.66 0.40 -7.75
N PHE A 88 -3.99 0.40 -6.45
CA PHE A 88 -4.28 1.64 -5.72
C PHE A 88 -3.09 2.59 -5.71
N LEU A 89 -1.87 2.08 -5.47
CA LEU A 89 -0.64 2.89 -5.48
C LEU A 89 -0.28 3.39 -6.88
N ILE A 90 -0.43 2.56 -7.91
CA ILE A 90 -0.22 2.97 -9.31
C ILE A 90 -1.14 4.12 -9.69
N ARG A 91 -2.43 4.03 -9.35
CA ARG A 91 -3.39 5.12 -9.63
C ARG A 91 -2.94 6.45 -9.01
N ILE A 92 -2.41 6.44 -7.79
CA ILE A 92 -1.91 7.65 -7.12
C ILE A 92 -0.71 8.25 -7.87
N GLU A 93 0.18 7.38 -8.35
CA GLU A 93 1.36 7.78 -9.10
C GLU A 93 0.99 8.33 -10.49
N GLU A 94 0.03 7.72 -11.18
CA GLU A 94 -0.52 8.22 -12.44
C GLU A 94 -1.18 9.60 -12.27
N GLU A 95 -1.97 9.77 -11.21
CA GLU A 95 -2.56 11.06 -10.85
C GLU A 95 -1.47 12.13 -10.62
N LYS A 96 -0.36 11.75 -9.96
CA LYS A 96 0.79 12.65 -9.79
C LYS A 96 1.42 13.05 -11.10
N ASN A 97 1.64 12.09 -12.00
CA ASN A 97 2.29 12.36 -13.28
C ASN A 97 1.44 13.26 -14.17
N ARG A 98 0.12 13.07 -14.20
CA ARG A 98 -0.81 13.96 -14.92
C ARG A 98 -0.79 15.38 -14.37
N ASP A 99 -0.82 15.56 -13.04
CA ASP A 99 -0.76 16.89 -12.43
C ASP A 99 0.54 17.63 -12.77
N LEU A 100 1.66 16.89 -12.82
CA LEU A 100 2.97 17.45 -13.18
C LEU A 100 3.03 17.85 -14.66
N GLU A 101 2.42 17.07 -15.54
CA GLU A 101 2.34 17.37 -16.98
C GLU A 101 1.53 18.66 -17.23
N ILE A 102 0.35 18.78 -16.62
CA ILE A 102 -0.48 19.99 -16.71
C ILE A 102 0.29 21.23 -16.25
N ARG A 103 1.00 21.13 -15.12
CA ARG A 103 1.81 22.25 -14.61
C ARG A 103 2.90 22.67 -15.59
N ARG A 104 3.59 21.72 -16.24
CA ARG A 104 4.64 22.01 -17.24
C ARG A 104 4.07 22.68 -18.48
N SER A 105 2.87 22.30 -18.93
CA SER A 105 2.22 22.94 -20.07
C SER A 105 1.85 24.40 -19.80
N ILE A 106 1.50 24.75 -18.55
CA ILE A 106 1.14 26.10 -18.15
C ILE A 106 2.37 27.02 -17.99
N THR A 107 3.50 26.52 -17.47
CA THR A 107 4.72 27.34 -17.32
C THR A 107 5.54 27.54 -18.59
N ASN A 108 5.29 26.76 -19.64
CA ASN A 108 5.98 26.88 -20.94
C ASN A 108 5.22 27.75 -21.96
N THR A 109 4.13 28.43 -21.54
CA THR A 109 3.37 29.41 -22.33
C THR A 109 3.55 30.79 -21.72
#